data_AF-A0A401IPU7-F1
#
_entry.id   AF-A0A401IPU7-F1
#
_cell.length_a   1.000
_cell.length_b   1.000
_cell.length_c   1.000
_cell.angle_alpha   90.00
_cell.angle_beta   90.00
_cell.angle_gamma   90.00
#
_symmetry.space_group_name_H-M   'P 1'
#
loop_
_entity.id
_entity.type
_entity.pdbx_description
1 polymer ?
#
loop_
_entity_poly.entity_id
_entity_poly.type
_entity_poly.pdbx_seq_one_letter_code
_entity_poly.pdbx_strand_id
1 'polypeptide(L)'
;MNEHAKVEAAEKNPLFDQQALRNFVAANDDLTFTQHSQDAILLFPDGQLIRPLKEQDGKRTTYHYVMKYYFRQIGLPKVPEIKRQNQRLFNNLVTKGVGVVNLIPETWSALKGDQQDLTVTQKEFLEDHQYQVFSYVKNKPLNMEGLYRWLGELD
;
A
#
# COMPACT_ATOMS: atom_id res chain seq x y z
N MET A 1 -15.75 11.50 -6.46
CA MET A 1 -14.31 11.60 -6.13
C MET A 1 -13.76 12.79 -6.90
N ASN A 2 -13.17 13.78 -6.22
CA ASN A 2 -12.75 15.03 -6.83
C ASN A 2 -11.44 14.84 -7.62
N GLU A 3 -11.30 15.50 -8.77
CA GLU A 3 -10.19 15.32 -9.72
C GLU A 3 -8.83 15.67 -9.11
N HIS A 4 -8.82 16.61 -8.16
CA HIS A 4 -7.65 17.01 -7.39
C HIS A 4 -7.02 15.87 -6.56
N ALA A 5 -7.83 15.00 -5.96
CA ALA A 5 -7.31 13.88 -5.16
C ALA A 5 -6.61 12.82 -6.02
N LYS A 6 -6.99 12.70 -7.31
CA LYS A 6 -6.32 11.81 -8.27
C LYS A 6 -4.94 12.33 -8.67
N VAL A 7 -4.83 13.64 -8.91
CA VAL A 7 -3.56 14.27 -9.33
C VAL A 7 -2.54 14.25 -8.18
N GLU A 8 -2.96 14.55 -6.94
CA GLU A 8 -2.08 14.53 -5.77
C GLU A 8 -1.52 13.13 -5.46
N ALA A 9 -2.36 12.10 -5.58
CA ALA A 9 -1.93 10.71 -5.37
C ALA A 9 -0.93 10.23 -6.43
N ALA A 10 -1.11 10.62 -7.69
CA ALA A 10 -0.21 10.26 -8.79
C ALA A 10 1.18 10.93 -8.67
N GLU A 11 1.24 12.18 -8.19
CA GLU A 11 2.52 12.89 -7.99
C GLU A 11 3.33 12.35 -6.80
N LYS A 12 2.64 11.93 -5.71
CA LYS A 12 3.31 11.48 -4.48
C LYS A 12 3.58 9.98 -4.44
N ASN A 13 2.75 9.18 -5.10
CA ASN A 13 2.80 7.72 -5.08
C ASN A 13 2.82 7.17 -6.52
N PRO A 14 4.01 7.14 -7.15
CA PRO A 14 4.14 6.88 -8.60
C PRO A 14 3.76 5.45 -9.03
N LEU A 15 3.53 4.54 -8.08
CA LEU A 15 3.07 3.17 -8.34
C LEU A 15 1.60 2.96 -7.94
N PHE A 16 0.91 3.99 -7.48
CA PHE A 16 -0.50 3.90 -7.14
C PHE A 16 -1.37 4.08 -8.40
N ASP A 17 -2.21 3.09 -8.68
CA ASP A 17 -3.21 3.14 -9.73
C ASP A 17 -4.53 2.56 -9.18
N GLN A 18 -5.60 3.34 -9.33
CA GLN A 18 -6.89 2.99 -8.74
C GLN A 18 -7.57 1.81 -9.46
N GLN A 19 -7.36 1.66 -10.77
CA GLN A 19 -7.89 0.52 -11.50
C GLN A 19 -7.14 -0.75 -11.14
N ALA A 20 -5.83 -0.67 -10.97
CA ALA A 20 -4.98 -1.75 -10.50
C ALA A 20 -5.36 -2.18 -9.08
N LEU A 21 -5.72 -1.24 -8.19
CA LEU A 21 -6.26 -1.55 -6.87
C LEU A 21 -7.55 -2.36 -6.96
N ARG A 22 -8.50 -1.93 -7.80
CA ARG A 22 -9.75 -2.69 -8.04
C ARG A 22 -9.47 -4.09 -8.58
N ASN A 23 -8.58 -4.21 -9.56
CA ASN A 23 -8.19 -5.50 -10.14
C ASN A 23 -7.47 -6.39 -9.12
N PHE A 24 -6.63 -5.81 -8.27
CA PHE A 24 -5.91 -6.52 -7.21
C PHE A 24 -6.86 -7.12 -6.19
N VAL A 25 -7.86 -6.35 -5.73
CA VAL A 25 -8.88 -6.86 -4.80
C VAL A 25 -9.75 -7.91 -5.47
N ALA A 26 -10.22 -7.67 -6.70
CA ALA A 26 -11.06 -8.61 -7.43
C ALA A 26 -10.34 -9.95 -7.75
N ALA A 27 -9.02 -9.93 -7.92
CA ALA A 27 -8.22 -11.12 -8.21
C ALA A 27 -7.75 -11.87 -6.93
N ASN A 28 -8.14 -11.42 -5.74
CA ASN A 28 -7.70 -12.01 -4.48
C ASN A 28 -8.90 -12.48 -3.65
N ASP A 29 -9.11 -13.80 -3.62
CA ASP A 29 -10.24 -14.46 -2.94
C ASP A 29 -10.25 -14.26 -1.42
N ASP A 30 -9.18 -13.70 -0.84
CA ASP A 30 -9.08 -13.43 0.59
C ASP A 30 -9.23 -11.95 0.96
N LEU A 31 -9.47 -11.05 -0.01
CA LEU A 31 -9.58 -9.60 0.24
C LEU A 31 -10.93 -9.05 -0.22
N THR A 32 -11.40 -8.03 0.47
CA THR A 32 -12.54 -7.23 0.02
C THR A 32 -12.40 -5.79 0.47
N PHE A 33 -13.07 -4.88 -0.25
CA PHE A 33 -13.17 -3.49 0.19
C PHE A 33 -14.06 -3.40 1.43
N THR A 34 -13.76 -2.43 2.29
CA THR A 34 -14.58 -2.12 3.46
C THR A 34 -14.73 -0.61 3.62
N GLN A 35 -15.74 -0.20 4.38
CA GLN A 35 -15.90 1.17 4.88
C GLN A 35 -15.68 1.23 6.40
N HIS A 36 -15.45 0.08 7.04
CA HIS A 36 -15.29 -0.02 8.49
C HIS A 36 -13.81 -0.03 8.86
N SER A 37 -13.38 1.00 9.59
CA SER A 37 -12.02 1.14 10.08
C SER A 37 -11.60 -0.03 10.98
N GLN A 38 -12.52 -0.60 11.78
CA GLN A 38 -12.22 -1.71 12.70
C GLN A 38 -11.78 -3.00 11.99
N ASP A 39 -12.16 -3.16 10.72
CA ASP A 39 -11.86 -4.37 9.96
C ASP A 39 -10.67 -4.19 9.01
N ALA A 40 -10.31 -2.93 8.74
CA ALA A 40 -9.37 -2.57 7.69
C ALA A 40 -7.93 -2.92 8.09
N ILE A 41 -7.18 -3.48 7.15
CA ILE A 41 -5.76 -3.83 7.30
C ILE A 41 -4.84 -2.96 6.44
N LEU A 42 -5.37 -2.34 5.40
CA LEU A 42 -4.65 -1.47 4.48
C LEU A 42 -5.50 -0.23 4.17
N LEU A 43 -4.86 0.92 4.19
CA LEU A 43 -5.38 2.20 3.74
C LEU A 43 -4.56 2.69 2.55
N PHE A 44 -5.23 2.86 1.41
CA PHE A 44 -4.61 3.31 0.16
C PHE A 44 -4.61 4.84 0.04
N PRO A 45 -3.78 5.42 -0.86
CA PRO A 45 -3.68 6.88 -1.04
C PRO A 45 -5.01 7.58 -1.34
N ASP A 46 -5.95 6.91 -2.00
CA ASP A 46 -7.27 7.46 -2.32
C ASP A 46 -8.31 7.27 -1.19
N GLY A 47 -7.88 6.76 -0.03
CA GLY A 47 -8.74 6.50 1.12
C GLY A 47 -9.44 5.14 1.09
N GLN A 48 -9.28 4.33 0.04
CA GLN A 48 -9.88 3.01 0.00
C GLN A 48 -9.28 2.08 1.05
N LEU A 49 -10.15 1.35 1.74
CA LEU A 49 -9.80 0.38 2.77
C LEU A 49 -9.99 -1.05 2.26
N ILE A 50 -9.04 -1.91 2.58
CA ILE A 50 -9.16 -3.35 2.36
C ILE A 50 -9.18 -4.07 3.70
N ARG A 51 -10.05 -5.08 3.81
CA ARG A 51 -10.05 -6.06 4.91
C ARG A 51 -9.86 -7.49 4.37
N PRO A 52 -9.37 -8.43 5.20
CA PRO A 52 -9.43 -9.85 4.87
C PRO A 52 -10.87 -10.37 4.91
N LEU A 53 -11.21 -11.32 4.04
CA LEU A 53 -12.54 -11.96 4.00
C LEU A 53 -12.75 -12.97 5.14
N LYS A 54 -11.67 -13.56 5.65
CA LYS A 54 -11.70 -14.48 6.79
C LYS A 54 -10.85 -13.90 7.91
N GLU A 55 -11.48 -13.65 9.06
CA GLU A 55 -10.72 -13.46 10.31
C GLU A 55 -10.14 -14.81 10.68
N GLN A 56 -8.82 -14.94 10.59
CA GLN A 56 -8.13 -16.10 11.13
C GLN A 56 -7.24 -15.60 12.25
N ASP A 57 -7.48 -16.13 13.45
CA ASP A 57 -6.69 -15.86 14.66
C ASP A 57 -5.20 -15.94 14.32
N GLY A 58 -4.53 -14.78 14.28
CA GLY A 58 -3.10 -14.64 14.01
C GLY A 58 -2.67 -14.38 12.55
N LYS A 59 -3.59 -14.27 11.57
CA LYS A 59 -3.23 -14.05 10.15
C LYS A 59 -3.16 -12.61 9.68
N ARG A 60 -3.63 -11.60 10.44
CA ARG A 60 -3.57 -10.17 10.02
C ARG A 60 -2.16 -9.75 9.55
N THR A 61 -1.11 -10.20 10.25
CA THR A 61 0.31 -9.99 9.89
C THR A 61 0.74 -10.64 8.57
N THR A 62 0.08 -11.71 8.12
CA THR A 62 0.37 -12.32 6.81
C THR A 62 -0.24 -11.56 5.64
N TYR A 63 -1.28 -10.76 5.87
CA TYR A 63 -1.93 -10.03 4.79
C TYR A 63 -1.08 -8.87 4.26
N HIS A 64 -0.11 -8.32 5.00
CA HIS A 64 0.85 -7.37 4.41
C HIS A 64 1.63 -7.99 3.23
N TYR A 65 1.72 -9.33 3.16
CA TYR A 65 2.34 -10.03 2.03
C TYR A 65 1.49 -10.10 0.77
N VAL A 66 0.20 -9.74 0.81
CA VAL A 66 -0.66 -9.71 -0.38
C VAL A 66 -0.28 -8.59 -1.35
N MET A 67 0.38 -7.53 -0.85
CA MET A 67 0.81 -6.39 -1.68
C MET A 67 1.77 -6.78 -2.81
N LYS A 68 2.45 -7.92 -2.74
CA LYS A 68 3.26 -8.42 -3.86
C LYS A 68 2.42 -8.67 -5.12
N TYR A 69 1.13 -9.01 -4.97
CA TYR A 69 0.24 -9.29 -6.09
C TYR A 69 -0.30 -8.02 -6.76
N TYR A 70 -0.40 -6.91 -6.01
CA TYR A 70 -0.76 -5.61 -6.58
C TYR A 70 0.20 -5.19 -7.70
N PHE A 71 1.51 -5.42 -7.53
CA PHE A 71 2.51 -5.05 -8.54
C PHE A 71 2.30 -5.72 -9.90
N ARG A 72 1.65 -6.89 -9.96
CA ARG A 72 1.28 -7.52 -11.24
C ARG A 72 0.24 -6.70 -12.01
N GLN A 73 -0.64 -6.02 -11.28
CA GLN A 73 -1.74 -5.24 -11.88
C GLN A 73 -1.26 -3.91 -12.48
N ILE A 74 -0.10 -3.41 -12.05
CA ILE A 74 0.55 -2.22 -12.61
C ILE A 74 1.71 -2.56 -13.56
N GLY A 75 1.76 -3.79 -14.08
CA GLY A 75 2.78 -4.19 -15.06
C GLY A 75 4.17 -4.43 -14.47
N LEU A 76 4.31 -4.68 -13.17
CA LEU A 76 5.57 -4.98 -12.51
C LEU A 76 5.61 -6.42 -11.93
N PRO A 77 5.49 -7.47 -12.77
CA PRO A 77 5.31 -8.84 -12.31
C PRO A 77 6.54 -9.46 -11.62
N LYS A 78 7.72 -8.86 -11.75
CA LYS A 78 8.98 -9.30 -11.12
C LYS A 78 9.19 -8.76 -9.70
N VAL A 79 8.39 -7.80 -9.22
CA VAL A 79 8.49 -7.26 -7.84
C VAL A 79 8.30 -8.32 -6.73
N PRO A 80 7.48 -9.37 -6.89
CA PRO A 80 7.49 -10.49 -5.94
C PRO A 80 8.86 -11.15 -5.74
N GLU A 81 9.73 -11.11 -6.75
CA GLU A 81 11.10 -11.63 -6.65
C GLU A 81 12.01 -10.68 -5.86
N ILE A 82 11.82 -9.36 -6.00
CA ILE A 82 12.45 -8.35 -5.13
C ILE A 82 12.23 -8.69 -3.67
N LYS A 83 11.01 -9.06 -3.29
CA LYS A 83 10.72 -9.38 -1.88
C LYS A 83 11.65 -10.46 -1.34
N ARG A 84 11.93 -11.51 -2.13
CA ARG A 84 12.82 -12.62 -1.73
C ARG A 84 14.27 -12.17 -1.57
N GLN A 85 14.73 -11.27 -2.43
CA GLN A 85 16.13 -10.86 -2.50
C GLN A 85 16.44 -9.62 -1.64
N ASN A 86 15.46 -8.74 -1.47
CA ASN A 86 15.59 -7.42 -0.86
C ASN A 86 14.25 -6.94 -0.27
N GLN A 87 13.92 -7.45 0.91
CA GLN A 87 12.73 -7.06 1.67
C GLN A 87 12.64 -5.54 1.93
N ARG A 88 13.78 -4.85 2.09
CA ARG A 88 13.81 -3.40 2.30
C ARG A 88 13.34 -2.64 1.07
N LEU A 89 13.82 -3.02 -0.11
CA LEU A 89 13.36 -2.42 -1.37
C LEU A 89 11.87 -2.69 -1.57
N PHE A 90 11.41 -3.93 -1.33
CA PHE A 90 9.98 -4.25 -1.40
C PHE A 90 9.13 -3.35 -0.48
N ASN A 91 9.53 -3.18 0.78
CA ASN A 91 8.82 -2.30 1.71
C ASN A 91 8.84 -0.83 1.24
N ASN A 92 9.94 -0.37 0.64
CA ASN A 92 10.04 0.97 0.07
C ASN A 92 9.09 1.14 -1.13
N LEU A 93 8.93 0.13 -1.98
CA LEU A 93 7.98 0.14 -3.08
C LEU A 93 6.54 0.18 -2.58
N VAL A 94 6.19 -0.60 -1.56
CA VAL A 94 4.83 -0.62 -0.98
C VAL A 94 4.50 0.72 -0.30
N THR A 95 5.39 1.22 0.56
CA THR A 95 5.11 2.42 1.37
C THR A 95 5.31 3.70 0.59
N LYS A 96 6.40 3.87 -0.17
CA LYS A 96 6.68 5.12 -0.89
C LYS A 96 6.16 5.10 -2.33
N GLY A 97 6.34 3.98 -3.02
CA GLY A 97 5.87 3.82 -4.39
C GLY A 97 4.34 3.77 -4.47
N VAL A 98 3.70 2.84 -3.76
CA VAL A 98 2.24 2.67 -3.75
C VAL A 98 1.56 3.57 -2.72
N GLY A 99 2.25 3.98 -1.64
CA GLY A 99 1.65 4.87 -0.64
C GLY A 99 0.74 4.18 0.38
N VAL A 100 0.85 2.86 0.53
CA VAL A 100 -0.05 2.10 1.43
C VAL A 100 0.35 2.29 2.90
N VAL A 101 -0.66 2.45 3.76
CA VAL A 101 -0.51 2.42 5.22
C VAL A 101 -1.09 1.12 5.74
N ASN A 102 -0.35 0.38 6.57
CA ASN A 102 -0.90 -0.79 7.25
C ASN A 102 -1.68 -0.33 8.48
N LEU A 103 -2.91 -0.80 8.63
CA LEU A 103 -3.73 -0.53 9.81
C LEU A 103 -3.71 -1.72 10.75
N ILE A 104 -3.61 -1.44 12.05
CA ILE A 104 -3.75 -2.40 13.14
C ILE A 104 -4.88 -1.85 14.03
N PRO A 105 -6.15 -2.15 13.69
CA PRO A 105 -7.29 -1.61 14.42
C PRO A 105 -7.34 -2.01 15.89
N GLU A 106 -6.76 -3.15 16.26
CA GLU A 106 -6.71 -3.65 17.64
C GLU A 106 -5.97 -2.71 18.58
N THR A 107 -4.95 -2.02 18.07
CA THR A 107 -4.14 -1.07 18.84
C THR A 107 -4.27 0.36 18.30
N TRP A 108 -5.23 0.61 17.41
CA TRP A 108 -5.40 1.87 16.69
C TRP A 108 -4.06 2.41 16.15
N SER A 109 -3.24 1.50 15.62
CA SER A 109 -1.91 1.83 15.10
C SER A 109 -1.90 1.85 13.58
N ALA A 110 -1.28 2.86 12.99
CA ALA A 110 -1.10 2.99 11.55
C ALA A 110 0.39 2.98 11.22
N LEU A 111 0.84 1.97 10.47
CA LEU A 111 2.25 1.78 10.14
C LEU A 111 2.54 2.27 8.72
N LYS A 112 3.43 3.27 8.61
CA LYS A 112 3.90 3.85 7.35
C LYS A 112 5.43 3.78 7.22
N GLY A 113 5.96 4.10 6.05
CA GLY A 113 7.39 4.37 5.89
C GLY A 113 7.79 5.72 6.49
N ASP A 114 9.01 5.86 7.03
CA ASP A 114 9.47 7.11 7.67
C ASP A 114 9.38 8.34 6.72
N GLN A 115 9.75 8.17 5.46
CA GLN A 115 9.66 9.18 4.39
C GLN A 115 8.51 8.92 3.41
N GLN A 116 7.45 8.24 3.85
CA GLN A 116 6.20 8.17 3.11
C GLN A 116 5.37 9.43 3.39
N ASP A 117 5.07 10.17 2.32
CA ASP A 117 4.10 11.26 2.34
C ASP A 117 2.69 10.68 2.34
N LEU A 118 1.92 10.99 3.38
CA LEU A 118 0.50 10.65 3.43
C LEU A 118 -0.29 11.66 2.58
N THR A 119 -1.24 11.17 1.80
CA THR A 119 -2.20 12.04 1.10
C THR A 119 -3.10 12.77 2.10
N VAL A 120 -3.77 13.83 1.66
CA VAL A 120 -4.78 14.52 2.50
C VAL A 120 -5.84 13.54 2.98
N THR A 121 -6.40 12.73 2.08
CA THR A 121 -7.41 11.72 2.41
C THR A 121 -6.94 10.72 3.46
N GLN A 122 -5.69 10.28 3.39
CA GLN A 122 -5.14 9.37 4.41
C GLN A 122 -4.98 10.05 5.76
N LYS A 123 -4.53 11.32 5.79
CA LYS A 123 -4.40 12.09 7.04
C LYS A 123 -5.75 12.28 7.70
N GLU A 124 -6.74 12.77 6.96
CA GLU A 124 -8.12 12.96 7.43
C GLU A 124 -8.68 11.66 8.01
N PHE A 125 -8.57 10.54 7.27
CA PHE A 125 -9.04 9.23 7.75
C PHE A 125 -8.37 8.83 9.07
N LEU A 126 -7.04 8.95 9.17
CA LEU A 126 -6.29 8.54 10.35
C LEU A 126 -6.60 9.44 11.56
N GLU A 127 -6.78 10.74 11.34
CA GLU A 127 -7.15 11.70 12.38
C GLU A 127 -8.58 11.46 12.89
N ASP A 128 -9.55 11.30 11.98
CA ASP A 128 -10.96 11.06 12.32
C ASP A 128 -11.17 9.77 13.13
N HIS A 129 -10.36 8.74 12.86
CA HIS A 129 -10.43 7.44 13.53
C HIS A 129 -9.39 7.29 14.64
N GLN A 130 -8.70 8.38 15.01
CA GLN A 130 -7.74 8.44 16.13
C GLN A 130 -6.59 7.42 16.05
N TYR A 131 -6.13 7.10 14.84
CA TYR A 131 -4.97 6.22 14.67
C TYR A 131 -3.67 6.91 15.10
N GLN A 132 -2.87 6.22 15.90
CA GLN A 132 -1.50 6.61 16.16
C GLN A 132 -0.58 6.16 15.02
N VAL A 133 0.11 7.11 14.40
CA VAL A 133 0.97 6.85 13.24
C VAL A 133 2.39 6.48 13.69
N PHE A 134 2.90 5.35 13.22
CA PHE A 134 4.25 4.87 13.47
C PHE A 134 5.01 4.64 12.16
N SER A 135 6.32 4.86 12.21
CA SER A 135 7.22 4.49 11.11
C SER A 135 7.84 3.13 11.38
N TYR A 136 7.59 2.14 10.52
CA TYR A 136 8.08 0.76 10.71
C TYR A 136 9.22 0.36 9.77
N VAL A 137 9.48 1.17 8.74
CA VAL A 137 10.56 0.96 7.79
C VAL A 137 11.26 2.27 7.46
N LYS A 138 12.59 2.20 7.34
CA LYS A 138 13.42 3.29 6.82
C LYS A 138 13.40 3.26 5.30
N ASN A 139 12.70 4.21 4.70
CA ASN A 139 12.60 4.38 3.27
C ASN A 139 13.87 4.98 2.69
N LYS A 140 14.03 4.76 1.38
CA LYS A 140 15.05 5.43 0.57
C LYS A 140 14.34 6.25 -0.51
N PRO A 141 15.00 7.27 -1.07
CA PRO A 141 14.53 7.91 -2.29
C PRO A 141 14.18 6.85 -3.35
N LEU A 142 13.01 7.00 -3.96
CA LEU A 142 12.54 6.10 -5.00
C LEU A 142 13.13 6.59 -6.33
N ASN A 143 14.06 5.84 -6.92
CA ASN A 143 14.53 6.11 -8.27
C ASN A 143 13.78 5.19 -9.24
N MET A 144 12.76 5.73 -9.91
CA MET A 144 11.90 4.95 -10.82
C MET A 144 12.66 4.46 -12.05
N GLU A 145 13.52 5.27 -12.64
CA GLU A 145 14.37 4.87 -13.77
C GLU A 145 15.30 3.72 -13.38
N GLY A 146 15.95 3.81 -12.22
CA GLY A 146 16.77 2.74 -11.68
C GLY A 146 15.98 1.47 -11.36
N LEU A 147 14.75 1.61 -10.86
CA LEU A 147 13.85 0.48 -10.62
C LEU A 147 13.50 -0.23 -11.93
N TYR A 148 13.06 0.50 -12.96
CA TYR A 148 12.69 -0.09 -14.24
C TYR A 148 13.89 -0.72 -14.94
N ARG A 149 15.08 -0.11 -14.92
CA ARG A 149 16.32 -0.74 -15.39
C ARG A 149 16.62 -2.04 -14.65
N TRP A 150 16.49 -2.04 -13.32
CA TRP A 150 16.72 -3.24 -12.50
C TRP A 150 15.70 -4.35 -12.80
N LEU A 151 14.46 -3.98 -13.13
CA LEU A 151 13.41 -4.90 -13.57
C LEU A 151 13.61 -5.37 -15.02
N GLY A 152 14.55 -4.79 -15.77
CA GLY A 152 14.77 -5.06 -17.19
C GLY A 152 13.65 -4.55 -18.09
N GLU A 153 13.02 -3.44 -17.69
CA GLU A 153 11.91 -2.77 -18.41
C GLU A 153 12.37 -1.49 -19.15
N LEU A 154 13.62 -1.07 -18.95
CA LEU A 154 14.30 0.00 -19.69
C LEU A 154 15.67 -0.51 -20.12
N ASP A 155 16.00 -0.30 -21.40
CA ASP A 155 17.31 -0.55 -22.00
C ASP A 155 18.34 0.54 -21.62
#